data_AF-A0A955YS04-F1
#
_entry.id   AF-A0A955YS04-F1
#
_cell.length_a   1.000
_cell.length_b   1.000
_cell.length_c   1.000
_cell.angle_alpha   90.00
_cell.angle_beta   90.00
_cell.angle_gamma   90.00
#
_symmetry.space_group_name_H-M   'P 1'
#
loop_
_entity.id
_entity.type
_entity.pdbx_description
1 polymer ?
#
loop_
_entity_poly.entity_id
_entity_poly.type
_entity_poly.pdbx_seq_one_letter_code
_entity_poly.pdbx_strand_id
1 'polypeptide(L)'
;MTTTRCGARAVTQPAKLGRVLGLAFAFGLQAACGTSHTPGTHDGGQTDTGVTPGTLDACFAGLAPTGDSPFVGTLRFESVDGTIEVRLARQPGDRPAVGETWAYDMVRFGIARDGVVTCITQPSALAYDFGHHNWADVATAEGTSTFVVSMRYEFTGDEPTWVDTLQIDEAAPITLRATACDVTPNDLNHCLLRSFP
;
A
#
# COMPACT_ATOMS: atom_id res chain seq x y z
N MET A 1 44.78 37.17 -5.85
CA MET A 1 45.16 36.46 -7.08
C MET A 1 43.89 35.96 -7.74
N THR A 2 43.72 36.33 -9.01
CA THR A 2 42.85 35.70 -10.03
C THR A 2 41.36 35.56 -9.72
N THR A 3 40.61 36.63 -10.00
CA THR A 3 39.21 36.59 -10.42
C THR A 3 39.13 36.11 -11.87
N THR A 4 38.26 35.15 -12.21
CA THR A 4 37.75 34.92 -13.58
C THR A 4 36.51 34.01 -13.58
N ARG A 5 35.34 34.62 -13.88
CA ARG A 5 34.24 34.24 -14.81
C ARG A 5 33.59 32.83 -14.69
N CYS A 6 32.33 32.58 -15.04
CA CYS A 6 31.47 33.21 -16.04
C CYS A 6 30.01 32.83 -15.77
N GLY A 7 29.08 33.76 -16.01
CA GLY A 7 27.65 33.53 -15.95
C GLY A 7 27.05 32.93 -17.23
N ALA A 8 25.85 32.38 -17.03
CA ALA A 8 24.68 32.26 -17.91
C ALA A 8 24.85 31.93 -19.40
N ARG A 9 24.14 30.87 -19.84
CA ARG A 9 23.18 31.01 -20.96
C ARG A 9 22.17 29.86 -20.97
N ALA A 10 20.90 30.23 -20.86
CA ALA A 10 19.79 29.40 -21.31
C ALA A 10 19.87 29.28 -22.84
N VAL A 11 19.69 28.06 -23.35
CA VAL A 11 19.48 27.78 -24.77
C VAL A 11 18.06 27.26 -24.93
N THR A 12 17.20 28.14 -25.39
CA THR A 12 15.99 27.73 -26.13
C THR A 12 16.37 27.65 -27.61
N GLN A 13 16.00 26.57 -28.28
CA GLN A 13 15.35 26.63 -29.58
C GLN A 13 14.64 25.30 -29.89
N PRO A 14 13.41 25.36 -30.45
CA PRO A 14 12.68 24.20 -30.94
C PRO A 14 12.98 23.97 -32.43
N ALA A 15 12.90 22.72 -32.89
CA ALA A 15 12.68 22.44 -34.31
C ALA A 15 11.99 21.08 -34.50
N LYS A 16 10.78 21.14 -35.04
CA LYS A 16 10.10 20.01 -35.70
C LYS A 16 10.66 19.83 -37.12
N LEU A 17 10.42 18.62 -37.64
CA LEU A 17 10.42 18.14 -39.03
C LEU A 17 11.62 17.29 -39.48
N GLY A 18 11.30 16.10 -39.97
CA GLY A 18 12.17 15.34 -40.88
C GLY A 18 11.87 13.84 -40.89
N ARG A 19 10.81 13.41 -41.58
CA ARG A 19 10.70 12.03 -42.08
C ARG A 19 11.74 11.85 -43.19
N VAL A 20 12.68 10.90 -43.07
CA VAL A 20 13.35 10.28 -44.22
C VAL A 20 13.63 8.79 -43.93
N LEU A 21 13.14 7.99 -44.87
CA LEU A 21 13.49 6.65 -45.31
C LEU A 21 14.86 6.06 -44.88
N GLY A 22 14.80 4.83 -44.36
CA GLY A 22 15.52 3.65 -44.85
C GLY A 22 17.05 3.68 -45.01
N LEU A 23 17.74 2.84 -44.21
CA LEU A 23 18.89 2.10 -44.69
C LEU A 23 19.05 0.79 -43.90
N ALA A 24 19.03 -0.33 -44.61
CA ALA A 24 19.38 -1.64 -44.09
C ALA A 24 20.89 -1.71 -43.81
N PHE A 25 21.26 -2.31 -42.68
CA PHE A 25 22.61 -2.84 -42.47
C PHE A 25 22.50 -4.26 -41.94
N ALA A 26 23.15 -5.17 -42.66
CA ALA A 26 23.28 -6.58 -42.34
C ALA A 26 24.69 -6.86 -41.80
N PHE A 27 24.79 -8.01 -41.13
CA PHE A 27 25.99 -8.78 -40.74
C PHE A 27 26.81 -8.32 -39.52
N GLY A 28 26.81 -9.21 -38.53
CA GLY A 28 27.73 -9.24 -37.40
C GLY A 28 27.61 -10.57 -36.64
N LEU A 29 28.09 -11.66 -37.25
CA LEU A 29 28.30 -12.95 -36.61
C LEU A 29 29.46 -12.80 -35.61
N GLN A 30 29.26 -13.04 -34.31
CA GLN A 30 30.36 -13.33 -33.39
C GLN A 30 29.99 -14.40 -32.37
N ALA A 31 31.02 -15.18 -32.06
CA ALA A 31 31.00 -16.53 -31.53
C ALA A 31 30.66 -16.60 -30.04
N ALA A 32 30.11 -17.76 -29.69
CA ALA A 32 29.88 -18.24 -28.35
C ALA A 32 31.19 -18.40 -27.55
N CYS A 33 31.19 -17.93 -26.31
CA CYS A 33 31.93 -18.53 -25.22
C CYS A 33 30.90 -18.92 -24.14
N GLY A 34 30.61 -20.22 -24.06
CA GLY A 34 29.77 -20.80 -23.04
C GLY A 34 30.54 -20.96 -21.73
N THR A 35 29.97 -20.44 -20.65
CA THR A 35 30.24 -20.90 -19.30
C THR A 35 29.00 -21.60 -18.79
N SER A 36 29.07 -22.92 -18.76
CA SER A 36 28.14 -23.82 -18.11
C SER A 36 28.11 -23.53 -16.61
N HIS A 37 27.00 -23.00 -16.13
CA HIS A 37 26.65 -23.01 -14.71
C HIS A 37 25.49 -23.97 -14.50
N THR A 38 25.76 -24.94 -13.63
CA THR A 38 24.91 -26.00 -13.15
C THR A 38 23.55 -25.43 -12.71
N PRO A 39 22.42 -26.04 -13.10
CA PRO A 39 21.11 -25.64 -12.59
C PRO A 39 21.01 -26.09 -11.14
N GLY A 40 21.30 -25.18 -10.22
CA GLY A 40 20.78 -25.28 -8.86
C GLY A 40 19.28 -25.04 -8.94
N THR A 41 18.50 -26.12 -8.84
CA THR A 41 17.09 -26.07 -8.45
C THR A 41 16.99 -25.40 -7.08
N HIS A 42 16.82 -24.08 -7.10
CA HIS A 42 16.18 -23.38 -6.00
C HIS A 42 14.69 -23.40 -6.31
N ASP A 43 13.97 -24.22 -5.56
CA ASP A 43 12.53 -24.11 -5.38
C ASP A 43 12.24 -22.71 -4.86
N GLY A 44 12.02 -21.79 -5.80
CA GLY A 44 11.48 -20.47 -5.52
C GLY A 44 10.11 -20.70 -4.91
N GLY A 45 10.01 -20.44 -3.61
CA GLY A 45 8.81 -20.57 -2.83
C GLY A 45 7.62 -19.98 -3.58
N GLN A 46 6.62 -20.83 -3.76
CA GLN A 46 5.30 -20.45 -4.22
C GLN A 46 4.83 -19.28 -3.35
N THR A 47 4.87 -18.07 -3.90
CA THR A 47 4.18 -16.92 -3.33
C THR A 47 2.71 -17.17 -3.55
N ASP A 48 2.08 -17.88 -2.60
CA ASP A 48 0.63 -17.91 -2.53
C ASP A 48 0.17 -16.48 -2.21
N THR A 49 -0.07 -15.68 -3.26
CA THR A 49 -1.03 -14.57 -3.25
C THR A 49 -2.47 -15.12 -3.19
N GLY A 50 -2.62 -16.30 -2.59
CA GLY A 50 -3.73 -17.21 -2.76
C GLY A 50 -4.94 -16.75 -1.98
N VAL A 51 -5.99 -16.43 -2.73
CA VAL A 51 -7.38 -16.49 -2.27
C VAL A 51 -7.54 -17.80 -1.49
N THR A 52 -7.53 -17.72 -0.17
CA THR A 52 -7.76 -18.88 0.68
C THR A 52 -9.27 -18.99 0.88
N PRO A 53 -9.91 -20.13 0.60
CA PRO A 53 -11.30 -20.34 1.00
C PRO A 53 -11.38 -20.20 2.53
N GLY A 54 -11.99 -19.13 3.01
CA GLY A 54 -11.95 -18.80 4.43
C GLY A 54 -12.85 -17.62 4.78
N THR A 55 -12.93 -17.32 6.06
CA THR A 55 -13.61 -16.13 6.59
C THR A 55 -12.57 -15.05 6.89
N LEU A 56 -13.01 -13.80 7.03
CA LEU A 56 -12.12 -12.74 7.54
C LEU A 56 -11.60 -13.04 8.95
N ASP A 57 -12.37 -13.78 9.76
CA ASP A 57 -11.90 -14.22 11.08
C ASP A 57 -10.72 -15.18 10.96
N ALA A 58 -10.75 -16.14 10.02
CA ALA A 58 -9.63 -17.02 9.76
C ALA A 58 -8.42 -16.24 9.21
N CYS A 59 -8.65 -15.26 8.32
CA CYS A 59 -7.60 -14.38 7.81
C CYS A 59 -6.89 -13.62 8.94
N PHE A 60 -7.62 -13.17 9.97
CA PHE A 60 -7.06 -12.39 11.09
C PHE A 60 -6.76 -13.22 12.35
N ALA A 61 -6.91 -14.55 12.28
CA ALA A 61 -6.61 -15.43 13.40
C ALA A 61 -5.12 -15.37 13.78
N GLY A 62 -4.85 -15.45 15.08
CA GLY A 62 -3.48 -15.49 15.63
C GLY A 62 -2.67 -14.21 15.43
N LEU A 63 -3.32 -13.09 15.08
CA LEU A 63 -2.64 -11.81 14.93
C LEU A 63 -2.01 -11.40 16.26
N ALA A 64 -0.70 -11.14 16.22
CA ALA A 64 0.10 -10.68 17.35
C ALA A 64 1.12 -9.65 16.85
N PRO A 65 1.62 -8.77 17.73
CA PRO A 65 2.70 -7.85 17.37
C PRO A 65 3.93 -8.63 16.92
N THR A 66 4.66 -8.09 15.95
CA THR A 66 5.90 -8.69 15.43
C THR A 66 7.09 -7.77 15.66
N GLY A 67 8.29 -8.35 15.73
CA GLY A 67 9.51 -7.61 16.04
C GLY A 67 9.44 -6.94 17.41
N ASP A 68 9.85 -5.68 17.47
CA ASP A 68 9.81 -4.86 18.69
C ASP A 68 8.52 -4.06 18.83
N SER A 69 7.52 -4.30 17.96
CA SER A 69 6.27 -3.56 18.03
C SER A 69 5.52 -3.84 19.33
N PRO A 70 5.09 -2.80 20.08
CA PRO A 70 4.39 -2.99 21.34
C PRO A 70 2.96 -3.52 21.18
N PHE A 71 2.34 -3.33 20.00
CA PHE A 71 0.97 -3.77 19.73
C PHE A 71 0.72 -4.00 18.23
N VAL A 72 -0.42 -4.61 17.91
CA VAL A 72 -1.03 -4.66 16.59
C VAL A 72 -2.49 -4.28 16.71
N GLY A 73 -2.94 -3.32 15.90
CA GLY A 73 -4.31 -2.85 15.85
C GLY A 73 -5.00 -3.33 14.58
N THR A 74 -6.29 -3.65 14.66
CA THR A 74 -7.14 -4.00 13.53
C THR A 74 -8.26 -2.98 13.39
N LEU A 75 -8.36 -2.35 12.22
CA LEU A 75 -9.52 -1.57 11.83
C LEU A 75 -10.47 -2.44 11.01
N ARG A 76 -11.77 -2.32 11.28
CA ARG A 76 -12.83 -3.00 10.53
C ARG A 76 -13.74 -1.97 9.90
N PHE A 77 -14.08 -2.21 8.65
CA PHE A 77 -14.96 -1.36 7.86
C PHE A 77 -15.99 -2.19 7.14
N GLU A 78 -17.10 -1.54 6.80
CA GLU A 78 -18.18 -2.07 5.99
C GLU A 78 -18.56 -1.04 4.94
N SER A 79 -18.90 -1.46 3.72
CA SER A 79 -19.52 -0.54 2.76
C SER A 79 -20.90 -0.09 3.26
N VAL A 80 -21.35 1.09 2.82
CA VAL A 80 -22.64 1.65 3.26
C VAL A 80 -23.83 0.72 2.94
N ASP A 81 -23.72 -0.06 1.86
CA ASP A 81 -24.73 -1.04 1.46
C ASP A 81 -24.58 -2.43 2.11
N GLY A 82 -23.55 -2.64 2.94
CA GLY A 82 -23.29 -3.90 3.65
C GLY A 82 -22.79 -5.05 2.78
N THR A 83 -22.41 -4.78 1.53
CA THR A 83 -21.98 -5.83 0.58
C THR A 83 -20.48 -6.16 0.67
N ILE A 84 -19.69 -5.27 1.27
CA ILE A 84 -18.24 -5.40 1.41
C ILE A 84 -17.86 -5.24 2.88
N GLU A 85 -17.06 -6.17 3.40
CA GLU A 85 -16.35 -6.01 4.67
C GLU A 85 -14.85 -5.90 4.40
N VAL A 86 -14.18 -4.94 5.02
CA VAL A 86 -12.73 -4.75 4.93
C VAL A 86 -12.14 -4.79 6.33
N ARG A 87 -10.99 -5.46 6.48
CA ARG A 87 -10.17 -5.41 7.68
C ARG A 87 -8.74 -5.11 7.29
N LEU A 88 -8.08 -4.27 8.07
CA LEU A 88 -6.64 -4.05 7.95
C LEU A 88 -6.01 -4.08 9.33
N ALA A 89 -4.89 -4.80 9.44
CA ALA A 89 -4.07 -4.85 10.64
C ALA A 89 -2.82 -4.02 10.43
N ARG A 90 -2.48 -3.22 11.44
CA ARG A 90 -1.35 -2.31 11.42
C ARG A 90 -0.65 -2.30 12.77
N GLN A 91 0.66 -2.09 12.76
CA GLN A 91 1.48 -2.01 13.97
C GLN A 91 2.50 -0.88 13.84
N PRO A 92 3.01 -0.30 14.94
CA PRO A 92 4.11 0.64 14.89
C PRO A 92 5.28 0.09 14.06
N GLY A 93 5.69 0.88 13.07
CA GLY A 93 6.90 0.69 12.29
C GLY A 93 8.06 1.51 12.85
N ASP A 94 9.18 1.44 12.12
CA ASP A 94 10.46 2.08 12.43
C ASP A 94 10.68 3.39 11.66
N ARG A 95 9.67 3.83 10.89
CA ARG A 95 9.69 5.12 10.19
C ARG A 95 9.55 6.30 11.16
N PRO A 96 10.14 7.47 10.85
CA PRO A 96 9.98 8.66 11.68
C PRO A 96 8.52 9.14 11.74
N ALA A 97 8.07 9.53 12.94
CA ALA A 97 6.77 10.15 13.19
C ALA A 97 6.95 11.48 13.95
N VAL A 98 5.96 12.38 13.84
CA VAL A 98 5.96 13.67 14.55
C VAL A 98 4.67 13.78 15.37
N GLY A 99 4.80 14.18 16.63
CA GLY A 99 3.65 14.37 17.52
C GLY A 99 3.17 13.05 18.15
N GLU A 100 1.87 13.00 18.43
CA GLU A 100 1.20 11.88 19.11
C GLU A 100 0.70 10.82 18.12
N THR A 101 1.56 10.43 17.16
CA THR A 101 1.22 9.48 16.09
C THR A 101 2.22 8.32 16.06
N TRP A 102 1.77 7.19 15.52
CA TRP A 102 2.63 6.07 15.19
C TRP A 102 2.82 6.01 13.69
N ALA A 103 4.06 5.78 13.26
CA ALA A 103 4.38 5.47 11.88
C ALA A 103 3.98 4.02 11.58
N TYR A 104 2.69 3.78 11.37
CA TYR A 104 2.15 2.43 11.22
C TYR A 104 2.61 1.75 9.93
N ASP A 105 2.99 0.48 10.04
CA ASP A 105 3.09 -0.42 8.90
C ASP A 105 1.88 -1.36 8.86
N MET A 106 1.39 -1.65 7.66
CA MET A 106 0.31 -2.63 7.46
C MET A 106 0.89 -4.04 7.41
N VAL A 107 0.34 -4.92 8.24
CA VAL A 107 0.79 -6.32 8.36
C VAL A 107 -0.21 -7.32 7.82
N ARG A 108 -1.46 -6.89 7.61
CA ARG A 108 -2.48 -7.73 6.99
C ARG A 108 -3.59 -6.89 6.39
N PHE A 109 -4.10 -7.34 5.26
CA PHE A 109 -5.32 -6.83 4.66
C PHE A 109 -6.27 -7.99 4.36
N GLY A 110 -7.56 -7.79 4.57
CA GLY A 110 -8.58 -8.72 4.14
C GLY A 110 -9.83 -7.99 3.67
N ILE A 111 -10.46 -8.55 2.63
CA ILE A 111 -11.73 -8.08 2.10
C ILE A 111 -12.65 -9.27 1.87
N ALA A 112 -13.91 -9.16 2.29
CA ALA A 112 -14.99 -10.05 1.92
C ALA A 112 -15.94 -9.31 1.00
N ARG A 113 -16.17 -9.85 -0.20
CA ARG A 113 -17.06 -9.28 -1.21
C ARG A 113 -17.60 -10.39 -2.10
N ASP A 114 -18.89 -10.33 -2.44
CA ASP A 114 -19.53 -11.27 -3.37
C ASP A 114 -19.33 -12.75 -2.97
N GLY A 115 -19.29 -13.02 -1.65
CA GLY A 115 -19.05 -14.35 -1.08
C GLY A 115 -17.61 -14.85 -1.16
N VAL A 116 -16.67 -14.03 -1.66
CA VAL A 116 -15.24 -14.34 -1.75
C VAL A 116 -14.47 -13.56 -0.72
N VAL A 117 -13.55 -14.23 -0.02
CA VAL A 117 -12.60 -13.58 0.89
C VAL A 117 -11.22 -13.57 0.25
N THR A 118 -10.63 -12.38 0.17
CA THR A 118 -9.23 -12.19 -0.20
C THR A 118 -8.45 -11.78 1.04
N CYS A 119 -7.34 -12.46 1.31
CA CYS A 119 -6.46 -12.21 2.44
C CYS A 119 -5.05 -11.97 1.91
N ILE A 120 -4.46 -10.82 2.23
CA ILE A 120 -3.12 -10.42 1.76
C ILE A 120 -2.24 -10.25 3.01
N THR A 121 -1.22 -11.09 3.10
CA THR A 121 -0.27 -11.14 4.24
C THR A 121 1.17 -10.90 3.82
N GLN A 122 1.46 -10.93 2.52
CA GLN A 122 2.80 -10.75 1.99
C GLN A 122 3.26 -9.29 2.22
N PRO A 123 4.34 -9.03 2.99
CA PRO A 123 4.72 -7.65 3.32
C PRO A 123 5.02 -6.77 2.11
N SER A 124 5.60 -7.34 1.04
CA SER A 124 5.88 -6.60 -0.20
C SER A 124 4.65 -6.19 -0.98
N ALA A 125 3.47 -6.69 -0.62
CA ALA A 125 2.19 -6.38 -1.23
C ALA A 125 1.33 -5.47 -0.34
N LEU A 126 1.89 -4.95 0.76
CA LEU A 126 1.20 -4.10 1.72
C LEU A 126 1.98 -2.80 1.87
N ALA A 127 1.29 -1.67 1.75
CA ALA A 127 1.85 -0.35 2.00
C ALA A 127 0.90 0.46 2.88
N TYR A 128 1.49 1.31 3.74
CA TYR A 128 0.73 2.17 4.63
C TYR A 128 1.37 3.55 4.71
N ASP A 129 0.69 4.53 4.16
CA ASP A 129 1.07 5.94 4.28
C ASP A 129 0.23 6.59 5.37
N PHE A 130 0.90 7.33 6.26
CA PHE A 130 0.25 7.93 7.42
C PHE A 130 0.36 9.46 7.42
N GLY A 131 -0.69 10.11 7.91
CA GLY A 131 -0.73 11.56 8.15
C GLY A 131 -0.26 11.96 9.55
N HIS A 132 -0.15 13.27 9.80
CA HIS A 132 0.41 13.88 11.03
C HIS A 132 -0.21 13.39 12.37
N HIS A 133 -1.43 12.89 12.36
CA HIS A 133 -2.10 12.30 13.53
C HIS A 133 -2.88 11.05 13.13
N ASN A 134 -2.41 10.37 12.09
CA ASN A 134 -3.17 9.31 11.42
C ASN A 134 -4.55 9.76 10.87
N TRP A 135 -4.74 11.07 10.61
CA TRP A 135 -5.99 11.68 10.12
C TRP A 135 -6.14 11.66 8.59
N ALA A 136 -5.14 11.20 7.86
CA ALA A 136 -5.14 11.17 6.40
C ALA A 136 -4.28 9.99 5.94
N ASP A 137 -4.71 8.80 6.35
CA ASP A 137 -3.96 7.56 6.13
C ASP A 137 -4.43 6.87 4.85
N VAL A 138 -3.51 6.17 4.20
CA VAL A 138 -3.78 5.37 3.01
C VAL A 138 -3.17 4.00 3.21
N ALA A 139 -4.01 2.96 3.18
CA ALA A 139 -3.58 1.58 3.18
C ALA A 139 -3.74 1.00 1.77
N THR A 140 -2.67 0.48 1.19
CA THR A 140 -2.67 -0.15 -0.14
C THR A 140 -2.31 -1.61 -0.03
N ALA A 141 -3.13 -2.50 -0.59
CA ALA A 141 -2.88 -3.93 -0.64
C ALA A 141 -2.96 -4.44 -2.07
N GLU A 142 -1.96 -5.19 -2.52
CA GLU A 142 -1.85 -5.72 -3.87
C GLU A 142 -2.07 -7.23 -3.89
N GLY A 143 -3.04 -7.68 -4.69
CA GLY A 143 -3.31 -9.09 -4.94
C GLY A 143 -3.67 -9.30 -6.41
N THR A 144 -4.76 -10.01 -6.68
CA THR A 144 -5.36 -10.05 -8.03
C THR A 144 -5.90 -8.68 -8.45
N SER A 145 -6.34 -7.88 -7.47
CA SER A 145 -6.69 -6.47 -7.62
C SER A 145 -5.85 -5.63 -6.67
N THR A 146 -5.76 -4.33 -6.95
CA THR A 146 -5.21 -3.33 -6.03
C THR A 146 -6.34 -2.78 -5.18
N PHE A 147 -6.18 -2.82 -3.86
CA PHE A 147 -7.12 -2.28 -2.90
C PHE A 147 -6.51 -1.06 -2.23
N VAL A 148 -7.16 0.09 -2.30
CA VAL A 148 -6.73 1.32 -1.65
C VAL A 148 -7.80 1.76 -0.67
N VAL A 149 -7.49 1.71 0.62
CA VAL A 149 -8.34 2.24 1.68
C VAL A 149 -7.82 3.62 2.08
N SER A 150 -8.57 4.67 1.75
CA SER A 150 -8.28 6.02 2.19
C SER A 150 -9.08 6.31 3.45
N MET A 151 -8.41 6.84 4.47
CA MET A 151 -9.02 7.16 5.76
C MET A 151 -8.72 8.60 6.11
N ARG A 152 -9.74 9.45 6.02
CA ARG A 152 -9.58 10.89 6.18
C ARG A 152 -10.49 11.43 7.25
N TYR A 153 -9.93 12.20 8.18
CA TYR A 153 -10.70 12.97 9.14
C TYR A 153 -10.90 14.39 8.59
N GLU A 154 -12.14 14.79 8.37
CA GLU A 154 -12.49 16.07 7.79
C GLU A 154 -12.95 17.06 8.87
N PHE A 155 -12.33 18.24 8.88
CA PHE A 155 -12.63 19.35 9.80
C PHE A 155 -13.41 20.50 9.14
N THR A 156 -13.81 20.34 7.88
CA THR A 156 -14.34 21.45 7.04
C THR A 156 -15.85 21.64 7.15
N GLY A 157 -16.54 20.89 8.00
CA GLY A 157 -17.98 20.99 8.24
C GLY A 157 -18.33 21.48 9.65
N ASP A 158 -19.64 21.54 9.94
CA ASP A 158 -20.16 21.91 11.26
C ASP A 158 -19.78 20.87 12.35
N GLU A 159 -19.61 19.60 11.94
CA GLU A 159 -19.17 18.49 12.80
C GLU A 159 -18.00 17.75 12.13
N PRO A 160 -16.83 17.63 12.79
CA PRO A 160 -15.73 16.84 12.28
C PRO A 160 -16.09 15.36 12.14
N THR A 161 -15.76 14.73 11.01
CA THR A 161 -16.17 13.36 10.74
C THR A 161 -15.13 12.58 9.93
N TRP A 162 -15.20 11.25 9.98
CA TRP A 162 -14.39 10.37 9.14
C TRP A 162 -15.04 10.16 7.77
N VAL A 163 -14.24 10.30 6.73
CA VAL A 163 -14.55 9.94 5.34
C VAL A 163 -13.60 8.83 4.95
N ASP A 164 -14.07 7.59 5.11
CA ASP A 164 -13.33 6.39 4.72
C ASP A 164 -13.83 5.89 3.37
N THR A 165 -12.92 5.50 2.48
CA THR A 165 -13.25 4.94 1.17
C THR A 165 -12.41 3.73 0.83
N LEU A 166 -12.97 2.84 0.02
CA LEU A 166 -12.29 1.74 -0.65
C LEU A 166 -12.31 1.97 -2.15
N GLN A 167 -11.14 2.00 -2.78
CA GLN A 167 -10.99 1.90 -4.22
C GLN A 167 -10.44 0.52 -4.58
N ILE A 168 -11.01 -0.09 -5.62
CA ILE A 168 -10.57 -1.39 -6.15
C ILE A 168 -10.15 -1.16 -7.60
N ASP A 169 -8.86 -1.36 -7.89
CA ASP A 169 -8.25 -1.02 -9.16
C ASP A 169 -8.57 0.43 -9.57
N GLU A 170 -9.06 0.64 -10.80
CA GLU A 170 -9.43 1.95 -11.34
C GLU A 170 -10.93 2.29 -11.14
N ALA A 171 -11.64 1.52 -10.32
CA ALA A 171 -13.07 1.77 -10.06
C ALA A 171 -13.29 3.04 -9.22
N ALA A 172 -14.50 3.59 -9.30
CA ALA A 172 -14.88 4.70 -8.43
C ALA A 172 -14.80 4.28 -6.95
N PRO A 173 -14.34 5.17 -6.04
CA PRO A 173 -14.27 4.86 -4.62
C PRO A 173 -15.65 4.56 -4.02
N ILE A 174 -15.68 3.55 -3.15
CA ILE A 174 -16.83 3.09 -2.39
C ILE A 174 -16.71 3.68 -0.98
N THR A 175 -17.76 4.31 -0.48
CA THR A 175 -17.80 4.80 0.90
C THR A 175 -17.83 3.66 1.89
N LEU A 176 -16.99 3.74 2.90
CA LEU A 176 -16.91 2.82 4.03
C LEU A 176 -17.38 3.49 5.31
N ARG A 177 -17.83 2.66 6.26
CA ARG A 177 -18.06 3.01 7.66
C ARG A 177 -17.16 2.14 8.53
N ALA A 178 -16.39 2.76 9.43
CA ALA A 178 -15.68 2.02 10.46
C ALA A 178 -16.68 1.36 11.42
N THR A 179 -16.54 0.05 11.65
CA THR A 179 -17.44 -0.74 12.50
C THR A 179 -16.79 -1.21 13.78
N ALA A 180 -15.46 -1.34 13.80
CA ALA A 180 -14.71 -1.65 15.00
C ALA A 180 -13.24 -1.22 14.88
N CYS A 181 -12.61 -1.04 16.04
CA CYS A 181 -11.18 -0.92 16.18
C CYS A 181 -10.75 -1.78 17.37
N ASP A 182 -9.90 -2.77 17.11
CA ASP A 182 -9.36 -3.69 18.10
C ASP A 182 -7.85 -3.52 18.20
N VAL A 183 -7.24 -3.86 19.34
CA VAL A 183 -5.78 -3.81 19.51
C VAL A 183 -5.28 -4.86 20.48
N THR A 184 -4.12 -5.44 20.21
CA THR A 184 -3.51 -6.52 21.00
C THR A 184 -2.01 -6.26 21.21
N PRO A 185 -1.51 -6.25 22.47
CA PRO A 185 -2.29 -6.11 23.71
C PRO A 185 -3.09 -4.80 23.73
N ASN A 186 -4.03 -4.67 24.68
CA ASN A 186 -4.94 -3.51 24.71
C ASN A 186 -4.18 -2.17 24.86
N ASP A 187 -4.41 -1.23 23.93
CA ASP A 187 -3.90 0.14 23.92
C ASP A 187 -5.05 1.10 23.56
N LEU A 188 -5.53 1.86 24.54
CA LEU A 188 -6.69 2.73 24.35
C LEU A 188 -6.44 3.88 23.36
N ASN A 189 -5.18 4.26 23.14
CA ASN A 189 -4.83 5.37 22.27
C ASN A 189 -4.93 4.98 20.79
N HIS A 190 -4.72 3.70 20.44
CA HIS A 190 -4.80 3.24 19.05
C HIS A 190 -6.17 3.52 18.42
N CYS A 191 -7.23 3.31 19.20
CA CYS A 191 -8.61 3.40 18.75
C CYS A 191 -9.33 4.69 19.16
N LEU A 192 -8.70 5.52 19.99
CA LEU A 192 -9.33 6.72 20.56
C LEU A 192 -9.95 7.60 19.46
N LEU A 193 -9.19 7.89 18.41
CA LEU A 193 -9.64 8.76 17.31
C LEU A 193 -10.66 8.10 16.35
N ARG A 194 -10.81 6.77 16.42
CA ARG A 194 -11.80 6.01 15.62
C ARG A 194 -13.09 5.73 16.36
N SER A 195 -13.16 6.09 17.64
CA SER A 195 -14.29 5.81 18.52
C SER A 195 -15.20 7.03 18.73
N PHE A 196 -14.88 8.18 18.11
CA PHE A 196 -15.74 9.35 18.17
C PHE A 196 -16.83 9.25 17.08
N PRO A 197 -18.12 9.30 17.46
CA PRO A 197 -19.23 9.29 16.53
C PRO A 197 -19.27 10.53 15.63
#